data_AF-A0A013WQ88-F1
#
_entry.id   AF-A0A013WQ88-F1
#
_cell.length_a   1.000
_cell.length_b   1.000
_cell.length_c   1.000
_cell.angle_alpha   90.00
_cell.angle_beta   90.00
_cell.angle_gamma   90.00
#
_symmetry.space_group_name_H-M   'P 1'
#
loop_
_entity.id
_entity.type
_entity.pdbx_description
1 polymer ?
#
loop_
_entity_poly.entity_id
_entity_poly.type
_entity_poly.pdbx_seq_one_letter_code
_entity_poly.pdbx_strand_id
1 'polypeptide(L)'
;MRMRRFAALCGAGAMALLLSACGGGQYRPVRDVPVKIGPPYTVRGVTYTPAADPGYDMLGYASWYGSESGNRTANGERFRPGWVSAAHVSLPLPSYVEVTALDTGRTIVVRVNDRGPFSGRGRVIDLSRGAAEQLGVRAQGHAPVRVRLVDPPEKDRARLRKGKAARARATVPEATLRKLRAQLAAAGL
;
A
#
# COMPACT_ATOMS: atom_id res chain seq x y z
N MET A 1 -29.44 -77.35 22.77
CA MET A 1 -30.84 -77.15 22.33
C MET A 1 -31.14 -75.65 22.33
N ARG A 2 -31.59 -75.14 21.17
CA ARG A 2 -32.25 -73.84 20.92
C ARG A 2 -31.50 -72.51 21.11
N MET A 3 -31.11 -71.98 19.95
CA MET A 3 -31.15 -70.58 19.52
C MET A 3 -32.19 -69.69 20.23
N ARG A 4 -31.86 -68.40 20.40
CA ARG A 4 -32.54 -67.30 19.68
C ARG A 4 -31.80 -65.96 19.79
N ARG A 5 -31.84 -65.26 18.66
CA ARG A 5 -31.19 -63.98 18.30
C ARG A 5 -31.94 -62.79 18.89
N PHE A 6 -31.24 -61.70 19.18
CA PHE A 6 -31.77 -60.33 19.01
C PHE A 6 -30.65 -59.39 18.52
N ALA A 7 -31.00 -58.60 17.50
CA ALA A 7 -30.18 -57.60 16.84
C ALA A 7 -30.51 -56.21 17.39
N ALA A 8 -29.57 -55.25 17.34
CA ALA A 8 -29.85 -53.85 17.06
C ALA A 8 -28.57 -53.06 16.74
N LEU A 9 -28.64 -52.34 15.62
CA LEU A 9 -27.73 -51.32 15.12
C LEU A 9 -27.68 -50.05 16.01
N CYS A 10 -26.72 -49.18 15.68
CA CYS A 10 -26.67 -47.69 15.82
C CYS A 10 -25.47 -47.25 16.69
N GLY A 11 -24.57 -46.36 16.27
CA GLY A 11 -24.43 -45.57 15.05
C GLY A 11 -23.11 -44.79 15.16
N ALA A 12 -22.42 -44.58 14.04
CA ALA A 12 -21.21 -43.78 13.97
C ALA A 12 -21.56 -42.29 14.16
N GLY A 13 -21.11 -41.69 15.26
CA GLY A 13 -21.22 -40.25 15.50
C GLY A 13 -20.20 -39.47 14.67
N ALA A 14 -20.64 -38.86 13.57
CA ALA A 14 -19.85 -37.86 12.84
C ALA A 14 -19.97 -36.51 13.57
N MET A 15 -18.92 -36.12 14.28
CA MET A 15 -18.82 -34.83 14.95
C MET A 15 -18.50 -33.74 13.90
N ALA A 16 -19.54 -33.05 13.43
CA ALA A 16 -19.41 -31.93 12.51
C ALA A 16 -18.81 -30.71 13.22
N LEU A 17 -17.52 -30.45 12.99
CA LEU A 17 -16.84 -29.21 13.37
C LEU A 17 -17.40 -28.04 12.55
N LEU A 18 -18.40 -27.36 13.11
CA LEU A 18 -18.85 -26.06 12.60
C LEU A 18 -17.80 -25.00 12.96
N LEU A 19 -16.86 -24.76 12.04
CA LEU A 19 -15.98 -23.60 12.09
C LEU A 19 -16.81 -22.34 11.81
N SER A 20 -17.30 -21.70 12.87
CA SER A 20 -17.86 -20.35 12.82
C SER A 20 -16.80 -19.35 12.34
N ALA A 21 -16.80 -19.07 11.03
CA ALA A 21 -16.03 -17.99 10.43
C ALA A 21 -16.71 -16.63 10.67
N CYS A 22 -16.70 -16.15 11.91
CA CYS A 22 -17.14 -14.81 12.24
C CYS A 22 -15.92 -13.90 12.45
N GLY A 23 -15.61 -13.04 11.47
CA GLY A 23 -14.52 -12.07 11.66
C GLY A 23 -14.03 -11.30 10.42
N GLY A 24 -14.87 -11.12 9.40
CA GLY A 24 -14.51 -10.38 8.20
C GLY A 24 -15.48 -9.24 7.95
N GLY A 25 -15.44 -8.17 8.76
CA GLY A 25 -16.20 -6.95 8.45
C GLY A 25 -15.93 -6.54 7.00
N GLN A 26 -16.98 -6.45 6.19
CA GLN A 26 -16.88 -6.25 4.75
C GLN A 26 -16.11 -4.96 4.44
N TYR A 27 -14.83 -5.08 4.09
CA TYR A 27 -14.06 -3.94 3.61
C TYR A 27 -14.57 -3.55 2.23
N ARG A 28 -14.98 -2.29 2.08
CA ARG A 28 -15.39 -1.70 0.80
C ARG A 28 -14.33 -0.67 0.38
N PRO A 29 -13.48 -0.95 -0.63
CA PRO A 29 -12.56 0.05 -1.14
C PRO A 29 -13.33 1.20 -1.79
N VAL A 30 -12.77 2.41 -1.73
CA VAL A 30 -13.24 3.53 -2.54
C VAL A 30 -12.91 3.23 -4.01
N ARG A 31 -13.80 3.66 -4.91
CA ARG A 31 -13.62 3.47 -6.36
C ARG A 31 -12.42 4.31 -6.85
N ASP A 32 -11.85 3.90 -7.98
CA ASP A 32 -10.72 4.63 -8.57
C ASP A 32 -11.14 5.91 -9.28
N VAL A 33 -12.38 5.92 -9.78
CA VAL A 33 -12.96 7.05 -10.48
C VAL A 33 -14.31 7.44 -9.87
N PRO A 34 -14.61 8.75 -9.77
CA PRO A 34 -13.70 9.87 -10.05
C PRO A 34 -12.59 10.01 -9.00
N VAL A 35 -11.44 10.55 -9.39
CA VAL A 35 -10.38 10.92 -8.43
C VAL A 35 -10.75 12.21 -7.69
N LYS A 36 -10.30 12.33 -6.45
CA LYS A 36 -10.44 13.48 -5.56
C LYS A 36 -9.14 14.28 -5.54
N ILE A 37 -9.14 15.45 -6.15
CA ILE A 37 -8.07 16.44 -5.98
C ILE A 37 -8.20 17.08 -4.59
N GLY A 38 -9.35 17.72 -4.34
CA GLY A 38 -9.65 18.43 -3.11
C GLY A 38 -9.08 19.85 -3.09
N PRO A 39 -9.54 20.73 -2.17
CA PRO A 39 -9.01 22.08 -2.04
C PRO A 39 -7.59 22.07 -1.44
N PRO A 40 -6.86 23.20 -1.54
CA PRO A 40 -5.65 23.41 -0.75
C PRO A 40 -5.91 23.22 0.75
N TYR A 41 -4.91 22.73 1.47
CA TYR A 41 -5.02 22.49 2.91
C TYR A 41 -3.69 22.80 3.60
N THR A 42 -3.76 23.23 4.86
CA THR A 42 -2.58 23.65 5.64
C THR A 42 -2.33 22.67 6.78
N VAL A 43 -1.08 22.23 6.90
CA VAL A 43 -0.61 21.40 8.02
C VAL A 43 0.67 22.02 8.57
N ARG A 44 0.71 22.30 9.87
CA ARG A 44 1.88 22.91 10.55
C ARG A 44 2.41 24.18 9.84
N GLY A 45 1.51 25.03 9.37
CA GLY A 45 1.85 26.28 8.67
C GLY A 45 2.30 26.12 7.21
N VAL A 46 2.40 24.90 6.69
CA VAL A 46 2.71 24.63 5.27
C VAL A 46 1.41 24.35 4.52
N THR A 47 1.18 25.09 3.45
CA THR A 47 0.02 24.89 2.56
C THR A 47 0.39 23.94 1.43
N TYR A 48 -0.39 22.89 1.28
CA TYR A 48 -0.29 21.92 0.19
C TYR A 48 -1.48 22.12 -0.75
N THR A 49 -1.19 22.17 -2.04
CA THR A 49 -2.21 22.30 -3.10
C THR A 49 -2.27 21.01 -3.89
N PRO A 50 -3.29 20.16 -3.67
CA PRO A 50 -3.52 19.02 -4.55
C PRO A 50 -3.78 19.45 -5.98
N ALA A 51 -3.20 18.72 -6.92
CA ALA A 51 -3.36 18.97 -8.35
C ALA A 51 -3.15 17.68 -9.13
N ALA A 52 -3.76 17.59 -10.31
CA ALA A 52 -3.40 16.56 -11.27
C ALA A 52 -2.02 16.88 -11.86
N ASP A 53 -1.14 15.89 -11.86
CA ASP A 53 0.18 15.97 -12.46
C ASP A 53 0.44 14.66 -13.22
N PRO A 54 0.01 14.56 -14.49
CA PRO A 54 0.16 13.33 -15.28
C PRO A 54 1.63 12.96 -15.54
N GLY A 55 2.55 13.92 -15.36
CA GLY A 55 3.99 13.74 -15.56
C GLY A 55 4.77 13.51 -14.26
N TYR A 56 4.10 13.33 -13.12
CA TYR A 56 4.75 13.27 -11.81
C TYR A 56 5.84 12.19 -11.78
N ASP A 57 7.07 12.64 -11.57
CA ASP A 57 8.28 11.81 -11.47
C ASP A 57 9.29 12.52 -10.57
N MET A 58 9.39 12.07 -9.33
CA MET A 58 10.15 12.75 -8.29
C MET A 58 11.14 11.83 -7.60
N LEU A 59 12.33 12.37 -7.36
CA LEU A 59 13.33 11.80 -6.46
C LEU A 59 13.17 12.41 -5.07
N GLY A 60 13.34 11.59 -4.04
CA GLY A 60 13.31 12.04 -2.66
C GLY A 60 13.40 10.87 -1.70
N TYR A 61 12.83 11.05 -0.51
CA TYR A 61 12.82 10.04 0.53
C TYR A 61 11.43 9.48 0.78
N ALA A 62 11.36 8.18 1.00
CA ALA A 62 10.21 7.51 1.58
C ALA A 62 10.38 7.40 3.09
N SER A 63 9.32 7.67 3.83
CA SER A 63 9.13 7.12 5.18
C SER A 63 8.05 6.05 5.16
N TRP A 64 7.69 5.51 6.32
CA TRP A 64 6.52 4.66 6.45
C TRP A 64 5.75 4.91 7.74
N TYR A 65 4.46 4.56 7.72
CA TYR A 65 3.55 4.63 8.86
C TYR A 65 2.79 3.32 9.10
N GLY A 66 2.40 3.12 10.35
CA GLY A 66 1.80 1.89 10.87
C GLY A 66 0.64 2.16 11.83
N SER A 67 0.61 1.42 12.94
CA SER A 67 -0.50 1.42 13.90
C SER A 67 -0.74 2.76 14.59
N GLU A 68 0.22 3.67 14.54
CA GLU A 68 0.09 5.06 15.01
C GLU A 68 -0.85 5.90 14.15
N SER A 69 -1.14 5.47 12.92
CA SER A 69 -2.11 6.14 12.06
C SER A 69 -3.55 5.81 12.46
N GLY A 70 -4.43 6.80 12.25
CA GLY A 70 -5.86 6.65 12.51
C GLY A 70 -6.52 5.57 11.66
N ASN A 71 -7.79 5.28 11.97
CA ASN A 71 -8.53 4.18 11.33
C ASN A 71 -8.98 4.46 9.89
N ARG A 72 -8.86 5.70 9.40
CA ARG A 72 -9.32 6.11 8.07
C ARG A 72 -8.28 6.98 7.38
N THR A 73 -8.16 6.81 6.06
CA THR A 73 -7.35 7.65 5.20
C THR A 73 -8.12 8.90 4.76
N ALA A 74 -7.43 9.89 4.18
CA ALA A 74 -8.03 11.09 3.60
C ALA A 74 -8.98 10.81 2.41
N ASN A 75 -8.86 9.63 1.78
CA ASN A 75 -9.80 9.14 0.77
C ASN A 75 -11.03 8.44 1.38
N GLY A 76 -11.10 8.31 2.71
CA GLY A 76 -12.21 7.68 3.42
C GLY A 76 -12.11 6.16 3.54
N GLU A 77 -11.06 5.54 3.01
CA GLU A 77 -10.81 4.10 3.12
C GLU A 77 -10.39 3.74 4.55
N ARG A 78 -10.76 2.54 5.02
CA ARG A 78 -10.23 2.04 6.29
C ARG A 78 -8.74 1.78 6.13
N PHE A 79 -7.91 2.43 6.94
CA PHE A 79 -6.48 2.20 6.92
C PHE A 79 -6.14 0.83 7.53
N ARG A 80 -5.19 0.13 6.90
CA ARG A 80 -4.69 -1.16 7.35
C ARG A 80 -3.17 -1.20 7.12
N PRO A 81 -2.35 -1.20 8.20
CA PRO A 81 -0.90 -1.09 8.09
C PRO A 81 -0.23 -2.13 7.19
N GLY A 82 -0.75 -3.36 7.15
CA GLY A 82 -0.18 -4.46 6.35
C GLY A 82 -0.56 -4.45 4.87
N TRP A 83 -1.30 -3.45 4.39
CA TRP A 83 -1.69 -3.36 2.99
C TRP A 83 -0.63 -2.66 2.17
N VAL A 84 -0.75 -2.69 0.84
CA VAL A 84 0.16 -1.97 -0.06
C VAL A 84 -0.48 -0.66 -0.49
N SER A 85 -0.38 0.32 0.39
CA SER A 85 -0.85 1.69 0.17
C SER A 85 0.19 2.73 0.56
N ALA A 86 -0.06 4.00 0.23
CA ALA A 86 0.79 5.12 0.55
C ALA A 86 -0.01 6.42 0.74
N ALA A 87 0.64 7.41 1.36
CA ALA A 87 0.18 8.77 1.46
C ALA A 87 1.02 9.68 0.54
N HIS A 88 0.37 10.67 -0.06
CA HIS A 88 1.03 11.72 -0.85
C HIS A 88 0.36 13.07 -0.63
N VAL A 89 1.14 14.15 -0.63
CA VAL A 89 0.66 15.50 -0.26
C VAL A 89 -0.24 16.14 -1.32
N SER A 90 0.01 15.93 -2.61
CA SER A 90 -0.69 16.65 -3.69
C SER A 90 -1.37 15.80 -4.77
N LEU A 91 -0.83 14.63 -5.14
CA LEU A 91 -1.47 13.73 -6.11
C LEU A 91 -2.97 13.48 -5.84
N PRO A 92 -3.83 13.37 -6.87
CA PRO A 92 -5.24 13.05 -6.69
C PRO A 92 -5.45 11.72 -5.94
N LEU A 93 -6.54 11.57 -5.19
CA LEU A 93 -6.85 10.34 -4.46
C LEU A 93 -8.06 9.61 -5.08
N PRO A 94 -7.98 8.30 -5.33
CA PRO A 94 -6.75 7.53 -5.30
C PRO A 94 -5.86 7.84 -6.51
N SER A 95 -4.57 7.56 -6.38
CA SER A 95 -3.61 7.48 -7.49
C SER A 95 -2.81 6.18 -7.38
N TYR A 96 -2.11 5.79 -8.44
CA TYR A 96 -1.17 4.69 -8.40
C TYR A 96 0.21 5.19 -8.76
N VAL A 97 1.20 4.85 -7.93
CA VAL A 97 2.58 5.25 -8.17
C VAL A 97 3.51 4.05 -8.15
N GLU A 98 4.47 4.05 -9.05
CA GLU A 98 5.61 3.16 -9.02
C GLU A 98 6.68 3.77 -8.10
N VAL A 99 7.09 3.01 -7.09
CA VAL A 99 8.11 3.40 -6.12
C VAL A 99 9.31 2.49 -6.30
N THR A 100 10.47 3.08 -6.59
CA THR A 100 11.75 2.38 -6.71
C THR A 100 12.63 2.76 -5.54
N ALA A 101 13.08 1.78 -4.76
CA ALA A 101 14.12 1.97 -3.74
C ALA A 101 15.47 2.10 -4.44
N LEU A 102 16.13 3.25 -4.28
CA LEU A 102 17.36 3.51 -5.02
C LEU A 102 18.52 2.65 -4.55
N ASP A 103 18.53 2.19 -3.30
CA ASP A 103 19.62 1.36 -2.76
C ASP A 103 19.64 -0.06 -3.33
N THR A 104 18.47 -0.63 -3.61
CA THR A 104 18.34 -2.04 -4.02
C THR A 104 17.80 -2.22 -5.43
N GLY A 105 17.26 -1.17 -6.04
CA GLY A 105 16.54 -1.23 -7.30
C GLY A 105 15.21 -1.97 -7.23
N ARG A 106 14.74 -2.37 -6.04
CA ARG A 106 13.42 -2.99 -5.89
C ARG A 106 12.34 -1.96 -6.19
N THR A 107 11.33 -2.41 -6.92
CA THR A 107 10.26 -1.55 -7.41
C THR A 107 8.90 -2.19 -7.15
N ILE A 108 7.96 -1.41 -6.60
CA ILE A 108 6.56 -1.84 -6.41
C ILE A 108 5.62 -0.74 -6.89
N VAL A 109 4.39 -1.11 -7.26
CA VAL A 109 3.30 -0.14 -7.44
C VAL A 109 2.47 -0.12 -6.18
N VAL A 110 2.17 1.08 -5.70
CA VAL A 110 1.36 1.31 -4.50
C VAL A 110 0.13 2.14 -4.82
N ARG A 111 -0.95 1.90 -4.08
CA ARG A 111 -2.14 2.76 -4.11
C ARG A 111 -1.94 3.94 -3.18
N VAL A 112 -1.95 5.15 -3.72
CA VAL A 112 -2.00 6.38 -2.94
C VAL A 112 -3.45 6.65 -2.58
N ASN A 113 -3.80 6.57 -1.29
CA ASN A 113 -5.17 6.76 -0.80
C ASN A 113 -5.23 7.69 0.42
N ASP A 114 -4.12 8.33 0.76
CA ASP A 114 -4.02 9.19 1.95
C ASP A 114 -3.16 10.45 1.70
N ARG A 115 -3.15 11.37 2.67
CA ARG A 115 -2.37 12.61 2.67
C ARG A 115 -1.19 12.54 3.63
N GLY A 116 -0.06 13.11 3.22
CA GLY A 116 1.22 13.03 3.91
C GLY A 116 2.36 12.75 2.91
N PRO A 117 3.63 12.78 3.32
CA PRO A 117 4.14 13.12 4.65
C PRO A 117 4.12 14.65 4.91
N PHE A 118 3.93 15.06 6.17
CA PHE A 118 3.83 16.49 6.57
C PHE A 118 5.04 17.02 7.36
N SER A 119 6.17 16.34 7.27
CA SER A 119 7.41 16.75 7.93
C SER A 119 8.59 16.13 7.22
N GLY A 120 9.82 16.52 7.57
CA GLY A 120 11.04 15.92 7.02
C GLY A 120 11.37 16.46 5.64
N ARG A 121 12.57 17.02 5.50
CA ARG A 121 13.08 17.58 4.25
C ARG A 121 13.21 16.46 3.21
N GLY A 122 12.76 16.73 1.99
CA GLY A 122 12.90 15.80 0.87
C GLY A 122 12.02 14.56 0.91
N ARG A 123 11.13 14.41 1.91
CA ARG A 123 10.18 13.28 1.92
C ARG A 123 9.07 13.51 0.91
N VAL A 124 8.95 12.60 -0.05
CA VAL A 124 7.99 12.70 -1.16
C VAL A 124 6.83 11.71 -1.02
N ILE A 125 7.00 10.66 -0.22
CA ILE A 125 5.98 9.63 -0.04
C ILE A 125 6.06 9.02 1.36
N ASP A 126 4.90 8.65 1.90
CA ASP A 126 4.82 7.87 3.15
C ASP A 126 4.18 6.53 2.85
N LEU A 127 4.92 5.44 3.04
CA LEU A 127 4.47 4.09 2.73
C LEU A 127 3.69 3.52 3.92
N SER A 128 2.68 2.70 3.64
CA SER A 128 2.20 1.78 4.68
C SER A 128 3.29 0.77 5.05
N ARG A 129 3.24 0.23 6.29
CA ARG A 129 4.16 -0.82 6.73
C ARG A 129 4.27 -1.99 5.74
N GLY A 130 3.16 -2.46 5.17
CA GLY A 130 3.14 -3.54 4.17
C GLY A 130 3.82 -3.16 2.85
N ALA A 131 3.65 -1.92 2.38
CA ALA A 131 4.37 -1.42 1.22
C ALA A 131 5.88 -1.30 1.50
N ALA A 132 6.27 -0.80 2.68
CA ALA A 132 7.67 -0.69 3.08
C ALA A 132 8.37 -2.06 3.22
N GLU A 133 7.67 -3.06 3.77
CA GLU A 133 8.13 -4.45 3.81
C GLU A 133 8.36 -5.01 2.41
N GLN A 134 7.38 -4.84 1.52
CA GLN A 134 7.46 -5.38 0.17
C GLN A 134 8.56 -4.70 -0.66
N LEU A 135 8.71 -3.38 -0.52
CA LEU A 135 9.78 -2.62 -1.16
C LEU A 135 11.15 -2.95 -0.56
N GLY A 136 11.21 -3.42 0.70
CA GLY A 136 12.44 -3.77 1.40
C GLY A 136 13.10 -2.60 2.13
N VAL A 137 12.32 -1.59 2.50
CA VAL A 137 12.82 -0.36 3.15
C VAL A 137 12.31 -0.17 4.58
N ARG A 138 11.55 -1.13 5.12
CA ARG A 138 10.96 -1.02 6.47
C ARG A 138 11.99 -0.76 7.58
N ALA A 139 13.17 -1.38 7.50
CA ALA A 139 14.23 -1.21 8.49
C ALA A 139 14.95 0.15 8.37
N GLN A 140 14.74 0.87 7.26
CA GLN A 140 15.30 2.18 7.01
C GLN A 140 14.33 3.23 7.57
N GLY A 141 14.83 4.19 8.36
CA GLY A 141 13.99 5.31 8.82
C GLY A 141 13.53 6.19 7.66
N HIS A 142 14.47 6.50 6.75
CA HIS A 142 14.23 7.20 5.50
C HIS A 142 14.98 6.49 4.36
N ALA A 143 14.27 6.17 3.29
CA ALA A 143 14.82 5.42 2.16
C ALA A 143 14.85 6.30 0.90
N PRO A 144 15.98 6.40 0.19
CA PRO A 144 16.02 7.13 -1.07
C PRO A 144 15.17 6.40 -2.12
N VAL A 145 14.24 7.12 -2.74
CA VAL A 145 13.29 6.57 -3.71
C VAL A 145 13.11 7.46 -4.93
N ARG A 146 12.67 6.83 -6.01
CA ARG A 146 11.97 7.49 -7.12
C ARG A 146 10.49 7.14 -7.05
N VAL A 147 9.62 8.13 -7.18
CA VAL A 147 8.17 7.98 -7.19
C VAL A 147 7.62 8.50 -8.52
N ARG A 148 6.94 7.64 -9.26
CA ARG A 148 6.34 7.97 -10.56
C ARG A 148 4.86 7.69 -10.57
N LEU A 149 4.05 8.63 -11.04
CA LEU A 149 2.65 8.34 -11.35
C LEU A 149 2.59 7.34 -12.52
N VAL A 150 1.73 6.32 -12.38
CA VAL A 150 1.53 5.28 -13.39
C VAL A 150 0.06 4.93 -13.48
N ASP A 151 -0.35 4.39 -14.64
CA ASP A 151 -1.65 3.74 -14.79
C ASP A 151 -1.46 2.23 -14.98
N PRO A 152 -1.42 1.44 -13.89
CA PRO A 152 -1.22 0.01 -13.99
C PRO A 152 -2.49 -0.67 -14.53
N PRO A 153 -2.40 -1.87 -15.13
CA PRO A 153 -3.56 -2.61 -15.61
C PRO A 153 -4.62 -2.81 -14.52
N GLU A 154 -5.90 -2.85 -14.89
CA GLU A 154 -7.01 -2.99 -13.93
C GLU A 154 -6.84 -4.17 -12.97
N LYS A 155 -6.24 -5.27 -13.41
CA LYS A 155 -5.94 -6.43 -12.56
C LYS A 155 -5.04 -6.07 -11.37
N ASP A 156 -4.05 -5.20 -11.57
CA ASP A 156 -3.14 -4.73 -10.53
C ASP A 156 -3.83 -3.68 -9.65
N ARG A 157 -4.61 -2.77 -10.24
CA ARG A 157 -5.47 -1.82 -9.48
C ARG A 157 -6.42 -2.55 -8.54
N ALA A 158 -7.19 -3.52 -9.06
CA ALA A 158 -8.13 -4.34 -8.30
C ALA A 158 -7.46 -5.13 -7.17
N ARG A 159 -6.23 -5.60 -7.39
CA ARG A 159 -5.41 -6.29 -6.37
C ARG A 159 -5.05 -5.34 -5.22
N LEU A 160 -4.55 -4.16 -5.54
CA LEU A 160 -4.17 -3.14 -4.55
C LEU A 160 -5.38 -2.57 -3.81
N ARG A 161 -6.52 -2.35 -4.48
CA ARG A 161 -7.79 -1.99 -3.83
C ARG A 161 -8.22 -3.00 -2.77
N LYS A 162 -7.91 -4.28 -2.95
CA LYS A 162 -8.19 -5.35 -1.97
C LYS A 162 -7.08 -5.51 -0.91
N GLY A 163 -6.12 -4.59 -0.87
CA GLY A 163 -5.04 -4.59 0.12
C GLY A 163 -4.01 -5.69 -0.06
N LYS A 164 -3.92 -6.28 -1.25
CA LYS A 164 -2.99 -7.38 -1.53
C LYS A 164 -1.62 -6.85 -1.92
N ALA A 165 -0.61 -7.71 -1.78
CA ALA A 165 0.75 -7.43 -2.23
C ALA A 165 0.80 -7.01 -3.71
N ALA A 166 1.66 -6.05 -4.04
CA ALA A 166 1.94 -5.66 -5.43
C ALA A 166 2.55 -6.84 -6.21
N ARG A 167 2.41 -6.82 -7.54
CA ARG A 167 3.08 -7.82 -8.39
C ARG A 167 4.59 -7.62 -8.35
N ALA A 168 5.34 -8.73 -8.34
CA ALA A 168 6.79 -8.67 -8.50
C ALA A 168 7.18 -8.00 -9.83
N ARG A 169 8.22 -7.18 -9.78
CA ARG A 169 8.82 -6.47 -10.91
C ARG A 169 10.32 -6.79 -10.95
N ALA A 170 10.92 -6.68 -12.13
CA ALA A 170 12.37 -6.72 -12.26
C ALA A 170 12.99 -5.54 -11.52
N THR A 171 14.17 -5.76 -10.93
CA THR A 171 14.92 -4.69 -10.28
C THR A 171 15.50 -3.74 -11.31
N VAL A 172 15.57 -2.46 -10.97
CA VAL A 172 16.19 -1.45 -11.82
C VAL A 172 17.70 -1.72 -11.94
N PRO A 173 18.27 -1.69 -13.16
CA PRO A 173 19.71 -1.92 -13.36
C PRO A 173 20.59 -0.91 -12.62
N GLU A 174 21.72 -1.37 -12.08
CA GLU A 174 22.64 -0.55 -11.29
C GLU A 174 23.15 0.68 -12.07
N ALA A 175 23.32 0.59 -13.39
CA ALA A 175 23.71 1.74 -14.21
C ALA A 175 22.68 2.89 -14.15
N THR A 176 21.39 2.56 -14.06
CA THR A 176 20.31 3.53 -13.87
C THR A 176 20.29 4.04 -12.43
N LEU A 177 20.46 3.15 -11.45
CA LEU A 177 20.48 3.53 -10.03
C LEU A 177 21.59 4.53 -9.72
N ARG A 178 22.80 4.35 -10.27
CA ARG A 178 23.89 5.32 -10.13
C ARG A 178 23.50 6.72 -10.61
N LYS A 179 22.80 6.81 -11.75
CA LYS A 179 22.32 8.10 -12.29
C LYS A 179 21.27 8.72 -11.36
N LEU A 180 20.30 7.93 -10.88
CA LEU A 180 19.25 8.41 -9.99
C LEU A 180 19.80 8.88 -8.63
N ARG A 181 20.76 8.14 -8.06
CA ARG A 181 21.44 8.54 -6.81
C ARG A 181 22.25 9.82 -7.01
N ALA A 182 22.94 9.98 -8.14
CA ALA A 182 23.65 11.21 -8.46
C ALA A 182 22.70 12.42 -8.62
N GLN A 183 21.54 12.21 -9.26
CA GLN A 183 20.50 13.24 -9.39
C GLN A 183 19.91 13.64 -8.04
N LEU A 184 19.65 12.67 -7.15
CA LEU A 184 19.17 12.93 -5.79
C LEU A 184 20.18 13.78 -5.01
N ALA A 185 21.46 13.39 -5.04
CA ALA A 185 22.54 14.13 -4.38
C ALA A 185 22.69 15.56 -4.94
N ALA A 186 22.58 15.72 -6.27
CA ALA A 186 22.65 17.04 -6.92
C ALA A 186 21.48 17.96 -6.54
N ALA A 187 20.31 17.39 -6.18
CA ALA A 187 19.18 18.13 -5.65
C ALA A 187 19.35 18.55 -4.17
N GLY A 188 20.50 18.25 -3.55
CA GLY A 188 20.77 18.57 -2.15
C GLY A 188 19.90 17.76 -1.19
N LEU A 189 19.55 16.54 -1.59
CA LEU A 189 18.80 15.54 -0.83
C LEU A 189 19.69 14.36 -0.50
#